data_AF-A0A7C7P6W1-F1
#
_entry.id   AF-A0A7C7P6W1-F1
#
_cell.length_a   1.000
_cell.length_b   1.000
_cell.length_c   1.000
_cell.angle_alpha   90.00
_cell.angle_beta   90.00
_cell.angle_gamma   90.00
#
_symmetry.space_group_name_H-M   'P 1'
#
loop_
_entity.id
_entity.type
_entity.pdbx_description
1 polymer ?
#
loop_
_entity_poly.entity_id
_entity_poly.type
_entity_poly.pdbx_seq_one_letter_code
_entity_poly.pdbx_strand_id
1 'polypeptide(L)' 'MATRDGRKEAVELLIAAGAVVNAKANDGKTPLDWAIQKSRTETADILRKHGGKT' A
#
# COMPACT_ATOMS: atom_id res chain seq x y z
N MET A 1 5.54 13.27 14.98
CA MET A 1 4.50 12.27 15.28
C MET A 1 3.79 11.91 13.97
N ALA A 2 4.10 10.75 13.37
CA ALA A 2 3.35 10.26 12.21
C ALA A 2 2.16 9.45 12.73
N THR A 3 1.07 10.15 13.02
CA THR A 3 -0.21 9.57 13.44
C THR A 3 -0.70 8.58 12.39
N ARG A 4 -1.40 7.54 12.82
CA ARG A 4 -1.88 6.45 11.95
C ARG A 4 -2.71 6.99 10.77
N ASP A 5 -3.46 8.07 10.99
CA ASP A 5 -4.17 8.83 9.97
C ASP A 5 -3.28 9.35 8.83
N GLY A 6 -2.18 10.05 9.13
CA GLY A 6 -1.32 10.60 8.10
C GLY A 6 -0.69 9.53 7.21
N ARG A 7 -0.57 8.29 7.70
CA ARG A 7 -0.12 7.15 6.89
C ARG A 7 -1.22 6.57 6.01
N LYS A 8 -2.49 6.58 6.42
CA LYS A 8 -3.62 6.18 5.54
C LYS A 8 -3.78 7.17 4.40
N GLU A 9 -3.84 8.46 4.73
CA GLU A 9 -4.00 9.53 3.77
C GLU A 9 -2.86 9.56 2.74
N ALA A 10 -1.62 9.35 3.18
CA ALA A 10 -0.49 9.23 2.27
C ALA A 10 -0.60 8.04 1.31
N VAL A 11 -1.11 6.89 1.77
CA VAL A 11 -1.31 5.71 0.92
C VAL A 11 -2.45 5.94 -0.06
N GLU A 12 -3.57 6.52 0.38
CA GLU A 12 -4.69 6.86 -0.50
C GLU A 12 -4.28 7.92 -1.54
N LEU A 13 -3.52 8.94 -1.16
CA LEU A 13 -2.97 9.93 -2.08
C LEU A 13 -2.01 9.31 -3.09
N LEU A 14 -1.14 8.38 -2.69
CA LEU A 14 -0.28 7.67 -3.62
C LEU A 14 -1.12 6.88 -4.64
N ILE A 15 -2.14 6.16 -4.19
CA ILE A 15 -3.02 5.39 -5.07
C ILE A 15 -3.79 6.32 -6.01
N ALA A 16 -4.33 7.42 -5.49
CA ALA A 16 -5.04 8.45 -6.27
C ALA A 16 -4.14 9.15 -7.29
N ALA A 17 -2.84 9.30 -6.98
CA ALA A 17 -1.83 9.81 -7.92
C ALA A 17 -1.49 8.83 -9.06
N GLY A 18 -2.17 7.68 -9.14
CA GLY A 18 -1.93 6.67 -10.16
C GLY A 18 -0.81 5.70 -9.79
N ALA A 19 -0.42 5.61 -8.52
CA ALA A 19 0.49 4.56 -8.09
C ALA A 19 -0.13 3.21 -8.44
N VAL A 20 0.61 2.43 -9.21
CA VAL A 20 0.18 1.09 -9.62
C VAL A 20 0.14 0.23 -8.36
N VAL A 21 -1.08 -0.05 -7.87
CA VAL A 21 -1.34 -0.88 -6.67
C VAL A 21 -0.74 -2.27 -6.74
N ASN A 22 -0.39 -2.73 -7.96
CA ASN A 22 0.25 -4.02 -8.24
C ASN A 22 1.66 -3.84 -8.85
N ALA A 23 2.30 -2.68 -8.70
CA ALA A 23 3.66 -2.48 -9.20
C ALA A 23 4.61 -3.48 -8.54
N LYS A 24 5.28 -4.30 -9.34
CA LYS A 24 6.35 -5.14 -8.84
C LYS A 24 7.59 -4.27 -8.63
N ALA A 25 8.10 -4.27 -7.40
CA ALA A 25 9.43 -3.77 -7.10
C ALA A 25 10.50 -4.65 -7.78
N ASN A 26 11.76 -4.22 -7.74
CA ASN A 26 12.88 -5.00 -8.29
C ASN A 26 13.00 -6.41 -7.69
N ASP A 27 12.52 -6.61 -6.45
CA ASP A 27 12.41 -7.91 -5.80
C ASP A 27 11.21 -8.77 -6.28
N GLY A 28 10.45 -8.31 -7.28
CA GLY A 28 9.24 -8.97 -7.77
C GLY A 28 8.01 -8.82 -6.87
N LYS A 29 8.14 -8.12 -5.74
CA LYS A 29 7.09 -7.93 -4.73
C LYS A 29 6.18 -6.76 -5.05
N THR A 30 4.88 -6.92 -4.80
CA THR A 30 3.90 -5.84 -4.90
C THR A 30 3.91 -4.96 -3.65
N PRO A 31 3.29 -3.76 -3.68
CA PRO A 31 3.12 -2.94 -2.48
C PRO A 31 2.35 -3.68 -1.38
N LEU A 32 1.44 -4.59 -1.77
CA LEU A 32 0.69 -5.44 -0.86
C LEU A 32 1.59 -6.47 -0.16
N ASP A 33 2.50 -7.12 -0.90
CA ASP A 33 3.51 -8.02 -0.32
C ASP A 33 4.40 -7.31 0.70
N TRP A 34 4.80 -6.07 0.39
CA TRP A 34 5.57 -5.24 1.32
C TRP A 34 4.75 -4.86 2.56
N ALA A 35 3.48 -4.53 2.40
CA ALA A 35 2.60 -4.22 3.52
C ALA A 35 2.42 -5.45 4.43
N ILE A 36 2.22 -6.64 3.86
CA ILE A 36 2.11 -7.90 4.62
C ILE A 36 3.45 -8.22 5.31
N GLN A 37 4.57 -8.14 4.60
CA GLN A 37 5.90 -8.44 5.15
C GLN A 37 6.28 -7.50 6.30
N LYS A 38 5.84 -6.24 6.25
CA LYS A 38 6.07 -5.24 7.31
C LYS A 38 4.98 -5.24 8.38
N SER A 39 4.06 -6.21 8.38
CA SER A 39 2.87 -6.27 9.26
C SER A 39 2.07 -4.95 9.28
N ARG A 40 2.02 -4.25 8.16
CA ARG A 40 1.22 -3.04 7.96
C ARG A 40 -0.17 -3.41 7.47
N THR A 41 -0.96 -4.00 8.36
CA THR A 41 -2.35 -4.41 8.09
C THR A 41 -3.19 -3.29 7.52
N GLU A 42 -3.08 -2.08 8.05
CA GLU A 42 -3.85 -0.93 7.58
C GLU A 42 -3.50 -0.52 6.13
N THR A 43 -2.23 -0.58 5.77
CA THR A 43 -1.77 -0.33 4.40
C THR A 43 -2.21 -1.44 3.45
N ALA A 44 -2.16 -2.70 3.92
CA ALA A 44 -2.63 -3.85 3.16
C ALA A 44 -4.15 -3.78 2.89
N ASP A 45 -4.93 -3.31 3.86
CA ASP A 45 -6.38 -3.15 3.73
C ASP A 45 -6.74 -2.09 2.68
N ILE A 46 -6.06 -0.93 2.72
CA ILE A 46 -6.24 0.13 1.72
C ILE A 46 -5.87 -0.37 0.32
N LEU A 47 -4.71 -1.02 0.18
CA LEU A 47 -4.27 -1.59 -1.09
C LEU A 47 -5.31 -2.60 -1.63
N ARG A 48 -5.81 -3.50 -0.78
CA ARG A 48 -6.82 -4.49 -1.15
C ARG A 48 -8.14 -3.84 -1.56
N LYS A 49 -8.57 -2.79 -0.85
CA LYS A 49 -9.78 -2.00 -1.17
C LYS A 49 -9.67 -1.30 -2.53
N HIS A 50 -8.47 -0.89 -2.92
CA HIS A 50 -8.17 -0.28 -4.22
C HIS A 50 -7.79 -1.29 -5.32
N GLY A 51 -8.05 -2.59 -5.14
CA GLY A 51 -7.79 -3.60 -6.16
C GLY A 51 -6.34 -4.08 -6.22
N GLY A 52 -5.57 -3.83 -5.16
CA GLY A 52 -4.29 -4.48 -4.89
C GLY A 52 -4.48 -5.98 -4.73
N LYS A 53 -3.88 -6.73 -5.66
CA LYS A 53 -3.94 -8.19 -5.75
C LYS A 53 -2.50 -8.67 -5.91
N THR A 54 -2.14 -9.62 -5.06
CA THR A 54 -0.88 -10.39 -5.19
C THR A 54 -0.85 -11.15 -6.50
#